data_AF-A0A9R0WV79-F1
#
_entry.id   AF-A0A9R0WV79-F1
#
_cell.length_a   1.000
_cell.length_b   1.000
_cell.length_c   1.000
_cell.angle_alpha   90.00
_cell.angle_beta   90.00
_cell.angle_gamma   90.00
#
_symmetry.space_group_name_H-M   'P 1'
#
loop_
_entity.id
_entity.type
_entity.pdbx_description
1 polymer ?
#
loop_
_entity_poly.entity_id
_entity_poly.type
_entity_poly.pdbx_seq_one_letter_code
_entity_poly.pdbx_strand_id
1 'polypeptide(L)'
;MAGGAGEFEKFTRVTMILPLTGAQYSDKVTENCVAYWKANGVYTDAEAAAVDKFKEAFGPHSFAPGASILFTHSPAGVLTVAFSKDSSVPESGGVAIENARLCEAVLESIIGEHGVSPAAKLSLATRVAELLKGAAGGEPAVEPVSVSV
;
A
#
# COMPACT_ATOMS: atom_id res chain seq x y z
N MET A 1 -6.72 -17.52 -8.93
CA MET A 1 -7.91 -16.73 -8.56
C MET A 1 -7.41 -15.40 -8.02
N ALA A 2 -7.36 -14.36 -8.85
CA ALA A 2 -7.02 -13.00 -8.43
C ALA A 2 -8.29 -12.36 -7.86
N GLY A 3 -8.40 -12.32 -6.52
CA GLY A 3 -9.57 -11.81 -5.82
C GLY A 3 -9.24 -11.18 -4.47
N GLY A 4 -7.99 -10.75 -4.27
CA GLY A 4 -7.50 -10.21 -3.00
C GLY A 4 -7.58 -8.68 -2.87
N ALA A 5 -7.63 -7.94 -3.98
CA ALA A 5 -7.68 -6.48 -3.96
C ALA A 5 -9.12 -5.97 -4.09
N GLY A 6 -9.58 -5.16 -3.13
CA GLY A 6 -10.87 -4.47 -3.25
C GLY A 6 -10.88 -3.46 -4.41
N GLU A 7 -12.05 -3.18 -5.00
CA GLU A 7 -12.21 -2.27 -6.14
C GLU A 7 -12.20 -0.78 -5.74
N PHE A 8 -11.18 -0.39 -5.00
CA PHE A 8 -10.97 0.98 -4.54
C PHE A 8 -9.47 1.29 -4.46
N GLU A 9 -9.12 2.56 -4.48
CA GLU A 9 -7.74 3.00 -4.29
C GLU A 9 -7.31 2.83 -2.84
N LYS A 10 -6.04 2.45 -2.62
CA LYS A 10 -5.43 2.40 -1.29
C LYS A 10 -4.19 3.28 -1.27
N PHE A 11 -3.89 3.81 -0.09
CA PHE A 11 -2.71 4.62 0.13
C PHE A 11 -1.94 4.09 1.34
N THR A 12 -0.64 3.88 1.15
CA THR A 12 0.27 3.39 2.19
C THR A 12 1.38 4.41 2.40
N ARG A 13 1.58 4.83 3.65
CA ARG A 13 2.71 5.66 4.06
C ARG A 13 3.62 4.89 5.01
N VAL A 14 4.87 4.70 4.60
CA VAL A 14 5.92 4.07 5.43
C VAL A 14 6.88 5.15 5.88
N THR A 15 6.87 5.48 7.17
CA THR A 15 7.73 6.51 7.75
C THR A 15 8.85 5.87 8.53
N MET A 16 10.08 6.32 8.28
CA MET A 16 11.28 5.72 8.86
C MET A 16 11.45 6.09 10.33
N ILE A 17 11.62 5.08 11.18
CA ILE A 17 12.09 5.27 12.56
C ILE A 17 13.63 5.25 12.58
N LEU A 18 14.22 4.29 11.87
CA LEU A 18 15.66 4.16 11.68
C LEU A 18 16.02 4.50 10.23
N PRO A 19 17.22 5.06 9.98
CA PRO A 19 17.65 5.39 8.62
C PRO A 19 17.75 4.14 7.75
N LEU A 20 17.39 4.28 6.48
CA LEU A 20 17.37 3.16 5.54
C LEU A 20 17.64 3.66 4.11
N THR A 21 18.48 2.98 3.35
CA THR A 21 18.74 3.36 1.95
C THR A 21 17.62 2.84 1.05
N GLY A 22 17.42 3.49 -0.10
CA GLY A 22 16.46 3.03 -1.09
C GLY A 22 16.71 1.59 -1.53
N ALA A 23 17.98 1.22 -1.74
CA ALA A 23 18.37 -0.15 -2.08
C ALA A 23 18.00 -1.15 -0.97
N GLN A 24 18.30 -0.83 0.30
CA GLN A 24 17.93 -1.71 1.43
C GLN A 24 16.41 -1.96 1.48
N TYR A 25 15.61 -0.90 1.23
CA TYR A 25 14.16 -1.03 1.23
C TYR A 25 13.69 -1.87 0.05
N SER A 26 14.11 -1.48 -1.16
CA SER A 26 13.58 -2.04 -2.40
C SER A 26 14.01 -3.48 -2.60
N ASP A 27 15.24 -3.84 -2.25
CA ASP A 27 15.71 -5.23 -2.30
C ASP A 27 14.89 -6.11 -1.35
N LYS A 28 14.60 -5.63 -0.13
CA LYS A 28 13.86 -6.45 0.83
C LYS A 28 12.41 -6.70 0.42
N VAL A 29 11.74 -5.67 -0.08
CA VAL A 29 10.35 -5.78 -0.57
C VAL A 29 10.31 -6.69 -1.80
N THR A 30 11.20 -6.49 -2.76
CA THR A 30 11.20 -7.26 -4.02
C THR A 30 11.65 -8.71 -3.83
N GLU A 31 12.58 -9.00 -2.92
CA GLU A 31 12.97 -10.38 -2.55
C GLU A 31 11.73 -11.21 -2.14
N ASN A 32 10.92 -10.67 -1.23
CA ASN A 32 9.71 -11.32 -0.76
C ASN A 32 8.69 -11.52 -1.89
N CYS A 33 8.48 -10.51 -2.74
CA CYS A 33 7.56 -10.58 -3.88
C CYS A 33 7.99 -11.66 -4.88
N VAL A 34 9.27 -11.66 -5.28
CA VAL A 34 9.80 -12.60 -6.27
C VAL A 34 9.79 -14.03 -5.74
N ALA A 35 10.16 -14.25 -4.47
CA ALA A 35 10.09 -15.58 -3.85
C ALA A 35 8.65 -16.13 -3.88
N TYR A 36 7.67 -15.30 -3.50
CA TYR A 36 6.26 -15.68 -3.53
C TYR A 36 5.76 -15.98 -4.95
N TRP A 37 6.07 -15.13 -5.93
CA TRP A 37 5.63 -15.34 -7.31
C TRP A 37 6.26 -16.57 -7.96
N LYS A 38 7.54 -16.85 -7.67
CA LYS A 38 8.20 -18.07 -8.13
C LYS A 38 7.58 -19.32 -7.52
N ALA A 39 7.31 -19.31 -6.21
CA ALA A 39 6.67 -20.43 -5.52
C ALA A 39 5.27 -20.73 -6.06
N ASN A 40 4.54 -19.71 -6.49
CA ASN A 40 3.20 -19.83 -7.08
C ASN A 40 3.20 -20.02 -8.61
N GLY A 41 4.38 -20.09 -9.26
CA GLY A 41 4.49 -20.30 -10.70
C GLY A 41 3.96 -19.14 -11.55
N VAL A 42 3.94 -17.92 -11.00
CA VAL A 42 3.36 -16.73 -11.64
C VAL A 42 4.39 -15.66 -12.02
N TYR A 43 5.67 -15.89 -11.75
CA TYR A 43 6.75 -14.95 -12.08
C TYR A 43 7.10 -14.97 -13.57
N THR A 44 6.78 -13.89 -14.28
CA THR A 44 7.07 -13.70 -15.71
C THR A 44 8.01 -12.51 -15.95
N ASP A 45 8.41 -12.29 -17.20
CA ASP A 45 9.22 -11.14 -17.61
C ASP A 45 8.56 -9.79 -17.25
N ALA A 46 7.21 -9.73 -17.22
CA ALA A 46 6.49 -8.54 -16.81
C ALA A 46 6.69 -8.22 -15.32
N GLU A 47 6.72 -9.23 -14.45
CA GLU A 47 7.04 -9.05 -13.03
C GLU A 47 8.52 -8.72 -12.83
N ALA A 48 9.43 -9.31 -13.62
CA ALA A 48 10.84 -8.98 -13.58
C ALA A 48 11.09 -7.51 -13.94
N ALA A 49 10.53 -7.03 -15.05
CA ALA A 49 10.63 -5.63 -15.47
C ALA A 49 10.00 -4.66 -14.45
N ALA A 50 8.89 -5.06 -13.82
CA ALA A 50 8.27 -4.26 -12.77
C ALA A 50 9.15 -4.16 -11.51
N VAL A 51 9.83 -5.25 -11.13
CA VAL A 51 10.80 -5.26 -10.03
C VAL A 51 12.00 -4.37 -10.34
N ASP A 52 12.53 -4.42 -11.56
CA ASP A 52 13.65 -3.57 -11.96
C ASP A 52 13.26 -2.09 -11.90
N LYS A 53 12.11 -1.72 -12.47
CA LYS A 53 11.56 -0.36 -12.40
C LYS A 53 11.33 0.10 -10.96
N PHE A 54 10.86 -0.80 -10.09
CA PHE A 54 10.72 -0.52 -8.66
C PHE A 54 12.08 -0.24 -8.03
N LYS A 55 13.11 -1.05 -8.26
CA LYS A 55 14.45 -0.82 -7.70
C LYS A 55 15.06 0.48 -8.21
N GLU A 56 14.94 0.78 -9.49
CA GLU A 56 15.42 2.02 -10.10
C GLU A 56 14.80 3.26 -9.44
N ALA A 57 13.49 3.23 -9.18
CA ALA A 57 12.78 4.32 -8.50
C ALA A 57 13.34 4.62 -7.10
N PHE A 58 13.93 3.62 -6.41
CA PHE A 58 14.51 3.77 -5.08
C PHE A 58 16.02 4.04 -5.09
N GLY A 59 16.73 3.63 -6.15
CA GLY A 59 18.19 3.68 -6.24
C GLY A 59 18.86 4.98 -5.78
N PRO A 60 18.40 6.18 -6.20
CA PRO A 60 19.02 7.44 -5.80
C PRO A 60 18.64 7.94 -4.40
N HIS A 61 17.78 7.22 -3.66
CA HIS A 61 17.21 7.70 -2.40
C HIS A 61 17.87 7.10 -1.15
N SER A 62 17.88 7.90 -0.09
CA SER A 62 18.18 7.46 1.28
C SER A 62 17.21 8.16 2.22
N PHE A 63 16.69 7.43 3.19
CA PHE A 63 15.60 7.87 4.05
C PHE A 63 16.13 8.04 5.47
N ALA A 64 16.21 9.28 5.93
CA ALA A 64 16.51 9.60 7.32
C ALA A 64 15.28 9.30 8.21
N PRO A 65 15.44 9.22 9.55
CA PRO A 65 14.30 9.18 10.45
C PRO A 65 13.30 10.32 10.17
N GLY A 66 12.01 9.98 10.10
CA GLY A 66 10.93 10.90 9.75
C GLY A 66 10.63 11.04 8.26
N ALA A 67 11.53 10.63 7.37
CA ALA A 67 11.26 10.57 5.93
C ALA A 67 10.26 9.46 5.61
N SER A 68 9.49 9.64 4.53
CA SER A 68 8.39 8.74 4.16
C SER A 68 8.48 8.24 2.73
N ILE A 69 8.15 6.97 2.55
CA ILE A 69 7.83 6.35 1.27
C ILE A 69 6.31 6.26 1.16
N LEU A 70 5.77 6.62 0.00
CA LEU A 70 4.34 6.76 -0.24
C LEU A 70 3.96 5.87 -1.43
N PHE A 71 3.00 4.99 -1.22
CA PHE A 71 2.47 4.12 -2.26
C PHE A 71 0.99 4.41 -2.48
N THR A 72 0.62 4.69 -3.73
CA THR A 72 -0.77 4.68 -4.16
C THR A 72 -1.02 3.42 -4.95
N HIS A 73 -2.03 2.66 -4.53
CA HIS A 73 -2.44 1.39 -5.11
C HIS A 73 -3.74 1.61 -5.87
N SER A 74 -3.65 1.84 -7.18
CA SER A 74 -4.83 2.04 -8.03
C SER A 74 -5.59 0.72 -8.22
N PRO A 75 -6.95 0.76 -8.30
CA PRO A 75 -7.75 -0.42 -8.66
C PRO A 75 -7.44 -0.97 -10.06
N ALA A 76 -6.81 -0.17 -10.93
CA ALA A 76 -6.34 -0.62 -12.24
C ALA A 76 -5.01 -1.41 -12.20
N GLY A 77 -4.47 -1.67 -11.00
CA GLY A 77 -3.22 -2.42 -10.84
C GLY A 77 -1.95 -1.59 -11.09
N VAL A 78 -2.04 -0.27 -10.92
CA VAL A 78 -0.89 0.64 -11.03
C VAL A 78 -0.40 1.01 -9.63
N LEU A 79 0.89 0.83 -9.39
CA LEU A 79 1.57 1.25 -8.16
C LEU A 79 2.31 2.57 -8.42
N THR A 80 1.87 3.65 -7.77
CA THR A 80 2.59 4.93 -7.80
C THR A 80 3.46 5.05 -6.56
N VAL A 81 4.76 5.28 -6.76
CA VAL A 81 5.75 5.45 -5.68
C VAL A 81 6.16 6.92 -5.60
N ALA A 82 5.96 7.54 -4.44
CA ALA A 82 6.45 8.89 -4.14
C ALA A 82 7.25 8.91 -2.84
N PHE A 83 8.02 9.98 -2.64
CA PHE A 83 8.90 10.14 -1.49
C PHE A 83 8.69 11.50 -0.84
N SER A 84 8.85 11.54 0.48
CA SER A 84 8.87 12.78 1.25
C SER A 84 10.05 12.78 2.22
N LYS A 85 10.63 13.95 2.46
CA LYS A 85 11.68 14.15 3.48
C LYS A 85 11.11 14.15 4.90
N ASP A 86 9.79 14.25 5.02
CA ASP A 86 9.06 14.30 6.28
C ASP A 86 7.72 13.52 6.17
N SER A 87 6.68 13.99 6.87
CA SER A 87 5.33 13.39 6.85
C SER A 87 4.37 14.03 5.84
N SER A 88 4.79 15.05 5.08
CA SER A 88 4.00 15.67 4.02
C SER A 88 3.74 14.69 2.87
N VAL A 89 2.58 14.86 2.22
CA VAL A 89 2.22 14.12 1.01
C VAL A 89 2.40 15.09 -0.17
N PRO A 90 3.26 14.79 -1.15
CA PRO A 90 3.49 15.67 -2.29
C PRO A 90 2.25 15.71 -3.19
N GLU A 91 2.01 16.86 -3.82
CA GLU A 91 0.87 17.07 -4.74
C GLU A 91 1.05 16.33 -6.07
N SER A 92 2.29 16.18 -6.54
CA SER A 92 2.59 15.41 -7.75
C SER A 92 2.83 13.93 -7.42
N GLY A 93 2.25 13.06 -8.24
CA GLY A 93 2.56 11.63 -8.22
C GLY A 93 4.03 11.40 -8.56
N GLY A 94 4.61 10.32 -8.01
CA GLY A 94 5.96 9.90 -8.35
C GLY A 94 5.97 8.89 -9.50
N VAL A 95 6.82 7.87 -9.42
CA VAL A 95 6.97 6.86 -10.48
C VAL A 95 5.77 5.91 -10.49
N ALA A 96 5.07 5.82 -11.62
CA ALA A 96 3.98 4.87 -11.83
C ALA A 96 4.49 3.55 -12.44
N ILE A 97 4.13 2.42 -11.84
CA ILE A 97 4.51 1.08 -12.27
C ILE A 97 3.24 0.28 -12.57
N GLU A 98 3.03 -0.02 -13.84
CA GLU A 98 1.87 -0.75 -14.35
C GLU A 98 2.09 -2.27 -14.20
N ASN A 99 1.85 -2.78 -13.00
CA ASN A 99 1.88 -4.21 -12.72
C ASN A 99 1.00 -4.52 -11.51
N ALA A 100 -0.16 -5.15 -11.75
CA ALA A 100 -1.14 -5.42 -10.71
C ALA A 100 -0.58 -6.29 -9.59
N ARG A 101 0.25 -7.29 -9.92
CA ARG A 101 0.84 -8.19 -8.93
C ARG A 101 1.80 -7.46 -8.01
N LEU A 102 2.67 -6.61 -8.53
CA LEU A 102 3.56 -5.77 -7.71
C LEU A 102 2.73 -4.81 -6.85
N CYS A 103 1.70 -4.17 -7.43
CA CYS A 103 0.81 -3.27 -6.72
C CYS A 103 0.16 -3.94 -5.50
N GLU A 104 -0.34 -5.16 -5.67
CA GLU A 104 -0.92 -5.96 -4.60
C GLU A 104 0.12 -6.45 -3.60
N ALA A 105 1.25 -6.99 -4.09
CA ALA A 105 2.28 -7.60 -3.26
C ALA A 105 2.92 -6.60 -2.29
N VAL A 106 3.04 -5.32 -2.66
CA VAL A 106 3.55 -4.29 -1.75
C VAL A 106 2.61 -4.11 -0.55
N LEU A 107 1.29 -4.05 -0.75
CA LEU A 107 0.33 -3.96 0.36
C LEU A 107 0.25 -5.26 1.15
N GLU A 108 0.26 -6.40 0.45
CA GLU A 108 0.24 -7.73 1.05
C GLU A 108 1.48 -7.99 1.92
N SER A 109 2.64 -7.45 1.54
CA SER A 109 3.85 -7.54 2.36
C SER A 109 3.73 -6.84 3.72
N ILE A 110 2.77 -5.93 3.89
CA ILE A 110 2.54 -5.19 5.12
C ILE A 110 1.41 -5.84 5.93
N ILE A 111 0.26 -6.11 5.28
CA ILE A 111 -0.97 -6.52 5.96
C ILE A 111 -1.55 -7.85 5.51
N GLY A 112 -0.92 -8.54 4.56
CA GLY A 112 -1.28 -9.89 4.13
C GLY A 112 -1.02 -10.94 5.20
N GLU A 113 -1.26 -12.21 4.89
CA GLU A 113 -1.07 -13.33 5.84
C GLU A 113 0.31 -13.30 6.50
N HIS A 114 1.35 -13.17 5.68
CA HIS A 114 2.76 -13.07 6.10
C HIS A 114 3.26 -11.61 6.20
N GLY A 115 2.34 -10.65 6.42
CA GLY A 115 2.67 -9.24 6.45
C GLY A 115 3.59 -8.84 7.62
N VAL A 116 4.48 -7.89 7.39
CA VAL A 116 5.50 -7.47 8.36
C VAL A 116 4.96 -6.58 9.50
N SER A 117 3.70 -6.13 9.43
CA SER A 117 3.11 -5.25 10.46
C SER A 117 1.83 -5.85 11.06
N PRO A 118 1.94 -6.78 12.04
CA PRO A 118 0.79 -7.30 12.79
C PRO A 118 -0.03 -6.19 13.46
N ALA A 119 0.62 -5.13 13.93
CA ALA A 119 -0.04 -3.99 14.55
C ALA A 119 -0.94 -3.22 13.57
N ALA A 120 -0.47 -2.99 12.34
CA ALA A 120 -1.28 -2.35 11.30
C ALA A 120 -2.48 -3.24 10.90
N LYS A 121 -2.28 -4.56 10.77
CA LYS A 121 -3.36 -5.52 10.51
C LYS A 121 -4.45 -5.46 11.57
N LEU A 122 -4.06 -5.51 12.85
CA LEU A 122 -5.00 -5.44 13.98
C LEU A 122 -5.76 -4.11 14.02
N SER A 123 -5.04 -3.00 13.81
CA SER A 123 -5.64 -1.66 13.77
C SER A 123 -6.68 -1.54 12.65
N LEU A 124 -6.36 -2.01 11.44
CA LEU A 124 -7.30 -2.03 10.31
C LEU A 124 -8.53 -2.88 10.61
N ALA A 125 -8.34 -4.13 11.08
CA ALA A 125 -9.44 -5.03 11.39
C ALA A 125 -10.41 -4.42 12.41
N THR A 126 -9.87 -3.79 13.46
CA THR A 126 -10.66 -3.15 14.52
C THR A 126 -11.45 -1.95 13.98
N ARG A 127 -10.75 -1.00 13.34
CA ARG A 127 -11.35 0.27 12.90
C ARG A 127 -12.36 0.08 11.78
N VAL A 128 -12.08 -0.83 10.84
CA VAL A 128 -13.03 -1.13 9.75
C VAL A 128 -14.29 -1.81 10.31
N ALA A 129 -14.15 -2.74 11.25
CA ALA A 129 -15.31 -3.37 11.89
C ALA A 129 -16.18 -2.35 12.64
N GLU A 130 -15.58 -1.38 13.32
CA GLU A 130 -16.29 -0.27 13.97
C GLU A 130 -17.00 0.62 12.96
N LEU A 131 -16.34 1.01 11.87
CA LEU A 131 -16.95 1.82 10.80
C LEU A 131 -18.16 1.11 10.16
N LEU A 132 -18.03 -0.19 9.87
CA LEU A 132 -19.13 -0.96 9.29
C LEU A 132 -20.31 -1.13 10.25
N LYS A 133 -20.04 -1.30 11.55
CA LYS A 133 -21.09 -1.31 12.59
C LYS A 133 -21.78 0.04 12.73
N GLY A 134 -21.01 1.13 12.73
CA GLY A 134 -21.53 2.49 12.78
C GLY A 134 -22.33 2.87 11.53
N ALA A 135 -21.99 2.32 10.37
CA ALA A 135 -22.77 2.51 9.14
C ALA A 135 -24.04 1.64 9.10
N ALA A 136 -24.05 0.48 9.75
CA ALA A 136 -25.20 -0.42 9.83
C ALA A 136 -26.22 -0.01 10.91
N GLY A 137 -25.78 0.67 11.96
CA GLY A 137 -26.65 1.33 12.92
C GLY A 137 -26.98 2.73 12.41
N GLY A 138 -28.14 2.89 11.76
CA GLY A 138 -28.66 4.21 11.41
C GLY A 138 -28.63 5.16 12.61
N GLU A 139 -28.55 6.47 12.33
CA GLU A 139 -28.68 7.54 13.32
C GLU A 139 -29.71 7.15 14.40
N PRO A 140 -29.40 7.32 15.71
CA PRO A 140 -30.39 7.06 16.73
C PRO A 140 -31.65 7.85 16.38
N ALA A 141 -32.76 7.12 16.21
CA ALA A 141 -34.04 7.66 15.79
C ALA A 141 -34.49 8.78 16.74
N VAL A 142 -34.15 10.01 16.39
CA VAL A 142 -34.80 11.23 16.88
C VAL A 142 -35.02 12.15 15.68
N GLU A 143 -35.83 11.69 14.73
CA GLU A 143 -36.45 12.53 13.72
C GLU A 143 -37.97 12.34 13.85
N PRO A 144 -38.81 13.39 13.74
CA PRO A 144 -38.67 14.32 12.62
C PRO A 144 -38.88 15.81 12.98
N VAL A 145 -38.07 16.68 12.38
CA VAL A 145 -38.61 17.90 11.79
C VAL A 145 -38.19 17.89 10.33
N SER A 146 -39.13 17.50 9.47
CA SER A 146 -39.00 17.49 8.02
C SER A 146 -38.54 18.85 7.51
N VAL A 147 -37.33 18.91 6.94
CA VAL A 147 -36.90 20.06 6.14
C VAL A 147 -37.19 19.74 4.68
N SER A 148 -38.37 20.16 4.23
CA SER A 148 -38.66 20.36 2.81
C SER A 148 -39.34 21.72 2.70
N VAL A 149 -38.62 22.69 2.12
CA VAL A 149 -39.18 23.97 1.66
C VAL A 149 -39.53 23.83 0.19
#